data_AF-A0A6A3HS17-F1
#
_entry.id   AF-A0A6A3HS17-F1
#
_cell.length_a   1.000
_cell.length_b   1.000
_cell.length_c   1.000
_cell.angle_alpha   90.00
_cell.angle_beta   90.00
_cell.angle_gamma   90.00
#
_symmetry.space_group_name_H-M   'P 1'
#
loop_
_entity.id
_entity.type
_entity.pdbx_description
1 polymer ?
#
loop_
_entity_poly.entity_id
_entity_poly.type
_entity_poly.pdbx_seq_one_letter_code
_entity_poly.pdbx_strand_id
1 'polypeptide(L)'
;MTKVPTNGKCAYAALYATMTSTTESSLQFTADVVKGANIMKRSIYTLMLANMANDVECKVVGPCRELRRLYPSQPAPTDPAVATAALYTHYTQERSRSVNSWIPSAFWAGPVVLRAMAKYLREPLFVLDVDQHNDTHVQRYYYRGYTLLNGDIHETGCSGAMDDATAKDMLAHYARLHVLPVLLVLKSQEGLFCGVHHGDIAIKWHAEGDLDFAQDNCSDHTWYPEVIEHIEYSHGVIAQCTIGCNYPYDIAILESGLADQEDRLQTLADTGGLVANSGTGTYDEIQDRRAKRNPISPQGKVVLPTLQRILNSINMDPELVSDRSKFRQLKAENLMAIKAWLRQRHTALKQPPFHGGKDELIPLMRWLTSHRAEMQSILRYVPYPEVVAKMLPSELLLQWGQLEGYDIQVATIRNLILHEDVPIRAKEYRRSWLVACTTEAGSARDRRLAKDPQRWKRLQGLYDVAPDCARPPGIREECWYVRHTLPHVV
;
A
#
# COMPACT_ATOMS: atom_id res chain seq x y z
N MET A 1 15.99 -22.95 -21.22
CA MET A 1 16.62 -21.62 -21.15
C MET A 1 16.25 -20.88 -22.42
N THR A 2 15.84 -19.63 -22.29
CA THR A 2 15.44 -18.81 -23.43
C THR A 2 16.54 -17.79 -23.73
N LYS A 3 17.13 -17.88 -24.93
CA LYS A 3 18.07 -16.87 -25.43
C LYS A 3 17.32 -15.59 -25.73
N VAL A 4 17.95 -14.45 -25.49
CA VAL A 4 17.36 -13.13 -25.75
C VAL A 4 18.31 -12.27 -26.59
N PRO A 5 17.81 -11.25 -27.31
CA PRO A 5 18.66 -10.41 -28.16
C PRO A 5 19.77 -9.68 -27.39
N THR A 6 20.96 -9.60 -27.99
CA THR A 6 22.19 -9.03 -27.43
C THR A 6 22.31 -7.52 -27.67
N ASN A 7 21.31 -6.75 -27.23
CA ASN A 7 21.33 -5.28 -27.37
C ASN A 7 21.74 -4.55 -26.08
N GLY A 8 22.18 -5.30 -25.07
CA GLY A 8 22.55 -4.78 -23.75
C GLY A 8 21.40 -4.58 -22.76
N LYS A 9 20.14 -4.78 -23.20
CA LYS A 9 18.95 -4.79 -22.32
C LYS A 9 18.42 -6.21 -22.06
N CYS A 10 19.29 -7.21 -22.25
CA CYS A 10 18.97 -8.63 -22.13
C CYS A 10 18.40 -9.01 -20.75
N ALA A 11 18.78 -8.34 -19.66
CA ALA A 11 18.23 -8.63 -18.33
C ALA A 11 16.71 -8.46 -18.24
N TYR A 12 16.14 -7.43 -18.89
CA TYR A 12 14.69 -7.21 -18.89
C TYR A 12 13.95 -8.21 -19.77
N ALA A 13 14.55 -8.55 -20.92
CA ALA A 13 14.01 -9.56 -21.83
C ALA A 13 14.06 -10.96 -21.20
N ALA A 14 15.15 -11.27 -20.49
CA ALA A 14 15.33 -12.53 -19.77
C ALA A 14 14.33 -12.64 -18.61
N LEU A 15 14.16 -11.57 -17.83
CA LEU A 15 13.15 -11.51 -16.78
C LEU A 15 11.73 -11.64 -17.34
N TYR A 16 11.43 -10.96 -18.45
CA TYR A 16 10.16 -11.10 -19.15
C TYR A 16 9.91 -12.56 -19.56
N ALA A 17 10.86 -13.20 -20.23
CA ALA A 17 10.75 -14.59 -20.65
C ALA A 17 10.56 -15.57 -19.47
N THR A 18 11.29 -15.36 -18.35
CA THR A 18 11.11 -16.14 -17.12
C THR A 18 9.69 -15.99 -16.56
N MET A 19 9.11 -14.79 -16.62
CA MET A 19 7.80 -14.50 -16.02
C MET A 19 6.61 -14.85 -16.91
N THR A 20 6.78 -14.97 -18.22
CA THR A 20 5.68 -15.21 -19.17
C THR A 20 5.57 -16.65 -19.65
N SER A 21 6.28 -17.60 -19.01
CA SER A 21 6.25 -19.05 -19.32
C SER A 21 6.34 -19.37 -20.82
N THR A 22 7.13 -18.61 -21.57
CA THR A 22 7.32 -18.86 -23.01
C THR A 22 8.05 -20.19 -23.20
N THR A 23 7.48 -21.13 -23.95
CA THR A 23 8.11 -22.42 -24.29
C THR A 23 9.18 -22.29 -25.37
N GLU A 24 9.33 -21.09 -25.94
CA GLU A 24 10.31 -20.82 -27.00
C GLU A 24 11.76 -20.77 -26.46
N SER A 25 12.67 -21.39 -27.22
CA SER A 25 14.10 -21.43 -26.91
C SER A 25 14.82 -20.10 -27.19
N SER A 26 14.17 -19.19 -27.91
CA SER A 26 14.70 -17.85 -28.25
C SER A 26 13.57 -16.84 -28.28
N LEU A 27 13.66 -15.79 -27.48
CA LEU A 27 12.70 -14.69 -27.47
C LEU A 27 12.98 -13.72 -28.62
N GLN A 28 12.00 -13.50 -29.49
CA GLN A 28 12.06 -12.49 -30.54
C GLN A 28 11.39 -11.18 -30.09
N PHE A 29 11.93 -10.03 -30.49
CA PHE A 29 11.31 -8.73 -30.22
C PHE A 29 10.14 -8.43 -31.17
N THR A 30 9.03 -9.12 -30.96
CA THR A 30 7.74 -8.74 -31.54
C THR A 30 7.18 -7.48 -30.87
N ALA A 31 6.18 -6.84 -31.48
CA ALA A 31 5.56 -5.64 -30.91
C ALA A 31 5.01 -5.88 -29.49
N ASP A 32 4.38 -7.03 -29.25
CA ASP A 32 3.81 -7.39 -27.96
C ASP A 32 4.87 -7.70 -26.90
N VAL A 33 5.92 -8.44 -27.27
CA VAL A 33 7.06 -8.71 -26.38
C VAL A 33 7.75 -7.41 -25.98
N VAL A 34 8.00 -6.51 -26.94
CA VAL A 34 8.61 -5.21 -26.67
C VAL A 34 7.71 -4.36 -25.76
N LYS A 35 6.39 -4.36 -25.98
CA LYS A 35 5.43 -3.65 -25.14
C LYS A 35 5.43 -4.20 -23.71
N GLY A 36 5.29 -5.52 -23.55
CA GLY A 36 5.25 -6.18 -22.25
C GLY A 36 6.55 -5.98 -21.45
N ALA A 37 7.70 -6.22 -22.07
CA ALA A 37 8.99 -6.00 -21.44
C ALA A 37 9.26 -4.51 -21.13
N ASN A 38 8.77 -3.57 -21.95
CA ASN A 38 8.83 -2.15 -21.64
C ASN A 38 7.97 -1.75 -20.43
N ILE A 39 6.77 -2.32 -20.28
CA ILE A 39 5.92 -2.10 -19.10
C ILE A 39 6.66 -2.56 -17.84
N MET A 40 7.18 -3.80 -17.85
CA MET A 40 7.94 -4.35 -16.73
C MET A 40 9.17 -3.50 -16.40
N LYS A 41 9.99 -3.16 -17.41
CA LYS A 41 11.17 -2.31 -17.23
C LYS A 41 10.80 -0.95 -16.64
N ARG A 42 9.76 -0.28 -17.16
CA ARG A 42 9.31 1.01 -16.64
C ARG A 42 8.92 0.90 -15.16
N SER A 43 8.21 -0.15 -14.78
CA SER A 43 7.83 -0.41 -13.39
C SER A 43 9.04 -0.58 -12.47
N ILE A 44 10.04 -1.36 -12.89
CA ILE A 44 11.28 -1.57 -12.14
C ILE A 44 12.02 -0.24 -11.93
N TYR A 45 12.18 0.56 -12.99
CA TYR A 45 12.85 1.86 -12.88
C TYR A 45 12.05 2.87 -12.05
N THR A 46 10.72 2.91 -12.21
CA THR A 46 9.85 3.76 -11.39
C THR A 46 10.06 3.43 -9.91
N LEU A 47 10.08 2.14 -9.55
CA LEU A 47 10.30 1.70 -8.19
C LEU A 47 11.68 2.09 -7.66
N MET A 48 12.71 1.95 -8.50
CA MET A 48 14.08 2.31 -8.15
C MET A 48 14.24 3.82 -7.95
N LEU A 49 13.71 4.63 -8.85
CA LEU A 49 13.76 6.09 -8.78
C LEU A 49 13.02 6.62 -7.55
N ALA A 50 11.82 6.11 -7.28
CA ALA A 50 11.04 6.52 -6.11
C ALA A 50 11.74 6.24 -4.77
N ASN A 51 12.60 5.22 -4.73
CA ASN A 51 13.34 4.82 -3.52
C ASN A 51 14.78 5.32 -3.48
N MET A 52 15.29 5.95 -4.55
CA MET A 52 16.71 6.29 -4.73
C MET A 52 17.29 7.07 -3.55
N ALA A 53 16.60 8.11 -3.09
CA ALA A 53 17.07 8.96 -1.99
C ALA A 53 17.26 8.15 -0.69
N ASN A 54 16.27 7.35 -0.33
CA ASN A 54 16.32 6.49 0.85
C ASN A 54 17.36 5.37 0.70
N ASP A 55 17.51 4.81 -0.51
CA ASP A 55 18.52 3.76 -0.78
C ASP A 55 19.96 4.30 -0.65
N VAL A 56 20.18 5.57 -0.99
CA VAL A 56 21.44 6.29 -0.75
C VAL A 56 21.63 6.59 0.74
N GLU A 57 20.60 7.07 1.43
CA GLU A 57 20.63 7.34 2.89
C GLU A 57 20.96 6.07 3.69
N CYS A 58 20.35 4.94 3.32
CA CYS A 58 20.64 3.62 3.90
C CYS A 58 22.00 3.04 3.48
N LYS A 59 22.77 3.73 2.63
CA LYS A 59 24.09 3.30 2.08
C LYS A 59 24.02 2.00 1.28
N VAL A 60 22.84 1.64 0.79
CA VAL A 60 22.61 0.45 -0.04
C VAL A 60 23.02 0.74 -1.49
N VAL A 61 22.86 1.99 -1.93
CA VAL A 61 23.35 2.51 -3.20
C VAL A 61 24.44 3.55 -2.92
N GLY A 62 25.63 3.32 -3.47
CA GLY A 62 26.72 4.28 -3.45
C GLY A 62 26.74 5.09 -4.75
N PRO A 63 26.18 6.31 -4.80
CA PRO A 63 25.90 7.00 -6.06
C PRO A 63 27.18 7.34 -6.85
N CYS A 64 28.25 7.79 -6.16
CA CYS A 64 29.54 8.08 -6.81
C CYS A 64 30.19 6.82 -7.41
N ARG A 65 30.10 5.68 -6.70
CA ARG A 65 30.64 4.39 -7.18
C ARG A 65 29.88 3.91 -8.41
N GLU A 66 28.55 4.03 -8.37
CA GLU A 66 27.71 3.60 -9.47
C GLU A 66 27.89 4.49 -10.71
N LEU A 67 27.97 5.81 -10.55
CA LEU A 67 28.28 6.71 -11.67
C LEU A 67 29.65 6.44 -12.27
N ARG A 68 30.68 6.16 -11.46
CA ARG A 68 32.01 5.79 -11.97
C ARG A 68 31.98 4.50 -12.79
N ARG A 69 31.10 3.55 -12.42
CA ARG A 69 30.88 2.31 -13.19
C ARG A 69 30.19 2.60 -14.52
N LEU A 70 29.17 3.46 -14.51
CA LEU A 70 28.38 3.81 -15.70
C LEU A 70 29.18 4.67 -16.69
N TYR A 71 29.96 5.62 -16.19
CA TYR A 71 30.72 6.60 -16.98
C TYR A 71 32.22 6.56 -16.62
N PRO A 72 32.94 5.47 -16.95
CA PRO A 72 34.32 5.26 -16.51
C PRO A 72 35.31 6.29 -17.05
N SER A 73 35.00 6.92 -18.19
CA SER A 73 35.82 7.96 -18.81
C SER A 73 35.53 9.37 -18.30
N GLN A 74 34.53 9.55 -17.43
CA GLN A 74 34.16 10.85 -16.88
C GLN A 74 34.60 10.98 -15.42
N PRO A 75 35.05 12.16 -14.98
CA PRO A 75 35.34 12.39 -13.58
C PRO A 75 34.04 12.25 -12.77
N ALA A 76 33.97 11.22 -11.92
CA ALA A 76 32.80 10.99 -11.09
C ALA A 76 32.69 12.09 -10.01
N PRO A 77 31.49 12.67 -9.79
CA PRO A 77 31.28 13.60 -8.69
C PRO A 77 31.70 12.99 -7.35
N THR A 78 32.43 13.75 -6.54
CA THR A 78 32.82 13.35 -5.18
C THR A 78 31.71 13.63 -4.18
N ASP A 79 30.86 14.62 -4.45
CA ASP A 79 29.68 14.95 -3.65
C ASP A 79 28.56 13.91 -3.89
N PRO A 80 28.11 13.20 -2.84
CA PRO A 80 27.01 12.26 -2.93
C PRO A 80 25.69 12.86 -3.42
N ALA A 81 25.38 14.13 -3.13
CA ALA A 81 24.14 14.77 -3.56
C ALA A 81 24.13 15.00 -5.09
N VAL A 82 25.22 15.58 -5.61
CA VAL A 82 25.43 15.76 -7.06
C VAL A 82 25.45 14.41 -7.78
N ALA A 83 26.14 13.41 -7.19
CA ALA A 83 26.16 12.06 -7.74
C ALA A 83 24.76 11.41 -7.72
N THR A 84 23.94 11.67 -6.70
CA THR A 84 22.58 11.12 -6.62
C THR A 84 21.67 11.73 -7.68
N ALA A 85 21.72 13.05 -7.87
CA ALA A 85 20.95 13.73 -8.93
C ALA A 85 21.34 13.22 -10.32
N ALA A 86 22.64 13.18 -10.64
CA ALA A 86 23.11 12.67 -11.92
C ALA A 86 22.75 11.19 -12.15
N LEU A 87 22.80 10.36 -11.10
CA LEU A 87 22.36 8.96 -11.17
C LEU A 87 20.86 8.85 -11.40
N TYR A 88 20.06 9.72 -10.76
CA TYR A 88 18.62 9.80 -10.96
C TYR A 88 18.30 10.12 -12.43
N THR A 89 18.91 11.18 -12.99
CA THR A 89 18.74 11.57 -14.39
C THR A 89 19.11 10.44 -15.35
N HIS A 90 20.23 9.75 -15.12
CA HIS A 90 20.62 8.58 -15.93
C HIS A 90 19.52 7.52 -15.95
N TYR A 91 18.97 7.17 -14.79
CA TYR A 91 17.95 6.14 -14.71
C TYR A 91 16.57 6.60 -15.21
N THR A 92 16.25 7.89 -15.15
CA THR A 92 15.09 8.48 -15.84
C THR A 92 15.20 8.31 -17.36
N GLN A 93 16.39 8.49 -17.93
CA GLN A 93 16.64 8.25 -19.36
C GLN A 93 16.51 6.77 -19.71
N GLU A 94 17.10 5.88 -18.91
CA GLU A 94 17.04 4.43 -19.17
C GLU A 94 15.63 3.84 -19.03
N ARG A 95 14.83 4.40 -18.11
CA ARG A 95 13.40 4.10 -17.97
C ARG A 95 12.63 4.33 -19.27
N SER A 96 12.92 5.44 -19.95
CA SER A 96 12.26 5.85 -21.19
C SER A 96 12.79 5.12 -22.43
N ARG A 97 14.07 4.77 -22.45
CA ARG A 97 14.72 4.08 -23.57
C ARG A 97 14.21 2.66 -23.76
N SER A 98 13.57 2.36 -24.89
CA SER A 98 12.95 1.05 -25.20
C SER A 98 13.88 -0.16 -24.98
N VAL A 99 13.29 -1.32 -24.62
CA VAL A 99 14.02 -2.59 -24.42
C VAL A 99 14.69 -3.11 -25.67
N ASN A 100 14.22 -2.73 -26.87
CA ASN A 100 14.81 -3.15 -28.14
C ASN A 100 15.93 -2.21 -28.62
N SER A 101 16.18 -1.08 -27.94
CA SER A 101 17.26 -0.17 -28.26
C SER A 101 18.61 -0.69 -27.77
N TRP A 102 19.66 -0.46 -28.55
CA TRP A 102 21.04 -0.78 -28.15
C TRP A 102 21.53 0.15 -27.04
N ILE A 103 22.31 -0.40 -26.09
CA ILE A 103 23.04 0.37 -25.07
C ILE A 103 24.48 -0.12 -24.89
N PRO A 104 25.41 0.76 -24.47
CA PRO A 104 26.77 0.38 -24.09
C PRO A 104 26.81 -0.61 -22.93
N SER A 105 27.86 -1.43 -22.86
CA SER A 105 28.06 -2.43 -21.79
C SER A 105 28.13 -1.85 -20.39
N ALA A 106 28.64 -0.63 -20.25
CA ALA A 106 28.66 0.07 -18.97
C ALA A 106 27.23 0.27 -18.40
N PHE A 107 26.21 0.38 -19.25
CA PHE A 107 24.81 0.62 -18.84
C PHE A 107 23.99 -0.65 -18.67
N TRP A 108 24.60 -1.83 -18.82
CA TRP A 108 23.91 -3.09 -18.56
C TRP A 108 23.40 -3.15 -17.12
N ALA A 109 22.33 -3.94 -16.93
CA ALA A 109 21.71 -4.13 -15.63
C ALA A 109 22.71 -4.74 -14.64
N GLY A 110 23.14 -3.93 -13.67
CA GLY A 110 24.00 -4.36 -12.58
C GLY A 110 23.23 -4.65 -11.29
N PRO A 111 23.93 -4.82 -10.15
CA PRO A 111 23.33 -5.16 -8.87
C PRO A 111 22.26 -4.16 -8.38
N VAL A 112 22.36 -2.87 -8.73
CA VAL A 112 21.34 -1.86 -8.37
C VAL A 112 20.00 -2.18 -9.05
N VAL A 113 20.03 -2.52 -10.34
CA VAL A 113 18.83 -2.87 -11.12
C VAL A 113 18.29 -4.24 -10.69
N LEU A 114 19.14 -5.25 -10.47
CA LEU A 114 18.71 -6.60 -10.07
C LEU A 114 18.04 -6.62 -8.68
N ARG A 115 18.50 -5.76 -7.76
CA ARG A 115 17.83 -5.53 -6.48
C ARG A 115 16.45 -4.92 -6.66
N ALA A 116 16.29 -3.95 -7.58
CA ALA A 116 14.99 -3.39 -7.91
C ALA A 116 14.07 -4.42 -8.59
N MET A 117 14.61 -5.33 -9.40
CA MET A 117 13.85 -6.46 -9.98
C MET A 117 13.30 -7.37 -8.88
N ALA A 118 14.12 -7.77 -7.90
CA ALA A 118 13.65 -8.58 -6.76
C ALA A 118 12.53 -7.88 -5.98
N LYS A 119 12.66 -6.56 -5.73
CA LYS A 119 11.58 -5.78 -5.10
C LYS A 119 10.31 -5.76 -5.96
N TYR A 120 10.44 -5.57 -7.27
CA TYR A 120 9.31 -5.54 -8.20
C TYR A 120 8.55 -6.87 -8.22
N LEU A 121 9.30 -7.99 -8.25
CA LEU A 121 8.75 -9.34 -8.22
C LEU A 121 8.07 -9.69 -6.89
N ARG A 122 8.46 -9.00 -5.80
CA ARG A 122 8.14 -9.39 -4.42
C ARG A 122 8.70 -10.75 -4.04
N GLU A 123 9.61 -11.32 -4.81
CA GLU A 123 10.20 -12.62 -4.53
C GLU A 123 11.73 -12.54 -4.65
N PRO A 124 12.46 -13.44 -3.98
CA PRO A 124 13.89 -13.55 -4.21
C PRO A 124 14.17 -13.85 -5.68
N LEU A 125 15.04 -13.04 -6.29
CA LEU A 125 15.60 -13.28 -7.62
C LEU A 125 16.97 -13.92 -7.47
N PHE A 126 17.18 -15.06 -8.08
CA PHE A 126 18.48 -15.71 -8.11
C PHE A 126 19.12 -15.58 -9.48
N VAL A 127 20.38 -15.20 -9.52
CA VAL A 127 21.18 -15.15 -10.73
C VAL A 127 22.24 -16.24 -10.64
N LEU A 128 22.17 -17.18 -11.57
CA LEU A 128 23.21 -18.19 -11.80
C LEU A 128 24.29 -17.55 -12.68
N ASP A 129 25.40 -17.17 -12.05
CA ASP A 129 26.55 -16.58 -12.72
C ASP A 129 27.47 -17.70 -13.20
N VAL A 130 27.53 -17.89 -14.53
CA VAL A 130 28.35 -18.90 -15.17
C VAL A 130 29.66 -18.26 -15.60
N ASP A 131 30.75 -18.78 -15.06
CA ASP A 131 32.09 -18.29 -15.31
C ASP A 131 32.70 -18.89 -16.60
N GLN A 132 33.98 -18.59 -16.84
CA GLN A 132 34.71 -19.07 -18.02
C GLN A 132 35.01 -20.58 -17.99
N HIS A 133 34.96 -21.22 -16.81
CA HIS A 133 35.17 -22.64 -16.60
C HIS A 133 33.85 -23.43 -16.59
N ASN A 134 32.73 -22.73 -16.83
CA ASN A 134 31.37 -23.26 -16.74
C ASN A 134 30.99 -23.66 -15.30
N ASP A 135 31.70 -23.11 -14.32
CA ASP A 135 31.34 -23.18 -12.91
C ASP A 135 30.23 -22.15 -12.65
N THR A 136 29.25 -22.55 -11.85
CA THR A 136 28.05 -21.74 -11.60
C THR A 136 28.02 -21.30 -10.15
N HIS A 137 27.99 -19.99 -9.94
CA HIS A 137 27.84 -19.37 -8.63
C HIS A 137 26.47 -18.70 -8.51
N VAL A 138 25.86 -18.77 -7.33
CA VAL A 138 24.52 -18.22 -7.11
C VAL A 138 24.61 -16.86 -6.43
N GLN A 139 24.01 -15.85 -7.06
CA GLN A 139 23.77 -14.55 -6.45
C GLN A 139 22.30 -14.44 -6.08
N ARG A 140 22.01 -14.06 -4.84
CA ARG A 140 20.64 -13.83 -4.37
C ARG A 140 20.36 -12.34 -4.24
N TYR A 141 19.27 -11.93 -4.87
CA TYR A 141 18.68 -10.61 -4.77
C TYR A 141 17.34 -10.74 -4.06
N TYR A 142 17.12 -9.93 -3.03
CA TYR A 142 15.92 -9.98 -2.19
C TYR A 142 15.61 -8.57 -1.67
N TYR A 143 14.60 -8.42 -0.84
CA TYR A 143 14.28 -7.14 -0.22
C TYR A 143 14.11 -7.29 1.30
N ARG A 144 14.35 -6.21 2.01
CA ARG A 144 14.24 -6.14 3.47
C ARG A 144 13.82 -4.74 3.90
N GLY A 145 13.07 -4.65 5.00
CA GLY A 145 12.78 -3.38 5.67
C GLY A 145 13.97 -2.88 6.48
N TYR A 146 14.26 -1.58 6.37
CA TYR A 146 15.23 -0.83 7.15
C TYR A 146 14.48 0.28 7.88
N THR A 147 14.77 0.46 9.17
CA THR A 147 14.21 1.58 9.93
C THR A 147 15.05 2.82 9.63
N LEU A 148 14.43 3.83 9.03
CA LEU A 148 15.02 5.15 8.81
C LEU A 148 15.16 5.91 10.13
N LEU A 149 15.97 6.98 10.13
CA LEU A 149 16.21 7.81 11.33
C LEU A 149 14.94 8.44 11.89
N ASN A 150 13.94 8.67 11.04
CA ASN A 150 12.64 9.20 11.43
C ASN A 150 11.68 8.13 12.01
N GLY A 151 12.11 6.86 12.08
CA GLY A 151 11.32 5.73 12.58
C GLY A 151 10.50 5.01 11.51
N ASP A 152 10.46 5.50 10.27
CA ASP A 152 9.73 4.86 9.18
C ASP A 152 10.44 3.60 8.69
N ILE A 153 9.68 2.60 8.22
CA ILE A 153 10.25 1.40 7.60
C ILE A 153 10.39 1.65 6.09
N HIS A 154 11.63 1.77 5.63
CA HIS A 154 12.00 1.80 4.22
C HIS A 154 12.33 0.40 3.73
N GLU A 155 11.56 -0.12 2.78
CA GLU A 155 11.89 -1.39 2.15
C GLU A 155 12.88 -1.15 1.01
N THR A 156 14.04 -1.81 1.06
CA THR A 156 15.08 -1.70 0.03
C THR A 156 15.54 -3.08 -0.44
N GLY A 157 16.15 -3.10 -1.62
CA GLY A 157 16.68 -4.31 -2.22
C GLY A 157 18.05 -4.62 -1.66
N CYS A 158 18.31 -5.90 -1.38
CA CYS A 158 19.57 -6.43 -0.88
C CYS A 158 20.12 -7.45 -1.88
N SER A 159 21.43 -7.64 -1.85
CA SER A 159 22.11 -8.65 -2.67
C SER A 159 23.17 -9.35 -1.85
N GLY A 160 23.41 -10.63 -2.12
CA GLY A 160 24.52 -11.37 -1.55
C GLY A 160 24.88 -12.58 -2.40
N ALA A 161 26.17 -12.84 -2.55
CA ALA A 161 26.63 -14.12 -3.07
C ALA A 161 26.23 -15.22 -2.07
N MET A 162 25.80 -16.36 -2.59
CA MET A 162 25.55 -17.57 -1.82
C MET A 162 26.69 -18.53 -2.08
N ASP A 163 27.21 -19.16 -1.03
CA ASP A 163 28.13 -20.27 -1.19
C ASP A 163 27.38 -21.47 -1.82
N ASP A 164 28.14 -22.31 -2.53
CA ASP A 164 27.56 -23.39 -3.34
C ASP A 164 26.84 -24.45 -2.49
N ALA A 165 27.25 -24.66 -1.24
CA ALA A 165 26.59 -25.62 -0.35
C ALA A 165 25.20 -25.10 0.06
N THR A 166 25.13 -23.86 0.55
CA THR A 166 23.85 -23.21 0.89
C THR A 166 22.93 -23.11 -0.32
N ALA A 167 23.48 -22.80 -1.51
CA ALA A 167 22.71 -22.73 -2.74
C ALA A 167 22.10 -24.08 -3.14
N LYS A 168 22.88 -25.17 -3.07
CA LYS A 168 22.40 -26.53 -3.34
C LYS A 168 21.31 -26.96 -2.37
N ASP A 169 21.53 -26.74 -1.07
CA ASP A 169 20.55 -27.09 -0.03
C ASP A 169 19.25 -26.31 -0.19
N MET A 170 19.35 -25.03 -0.55
CA MET A 170 18.19 -24.19 -0.84
C MET A 170 17.42 -24.70 -2.06
N LEU A 171 18.08 -24.90 -3.20
CA LEU A 171 17.40 -25.39 -4.41
C LEU A 171 16.75 -26.77 -4.18
N ALA A 172 17.39 -27.64 -3.40
CA ALA A 172 16.81 -28.91 -2.99
C ALA A 172 15.56 -28.74 -2.09
N HIS A 173 15.53 -27.73 -1.20
CA HIS A 173 14.34 -27.38 -0.43
C HIS A 173 13.20 -26.85 -1.32
N TYR A 174 13.49 -25.94 -2.25
CA TYR A 174 12.50 -25.45 -3.20
C TYR A 174 11.89 -26.61 -4.01
N ALA A 175 12.73 -27.53 -4.48
CA ALA A 175 12.27 -28.73 -5.17
C ALA A 175 11.42 -29.64 -4.29
N ARG A 176 11.78 -29.85 -3.01
CA ARG A 176 10.96 -30.66 -2.08
C ARG A 176 9.61 -30.03 -1.75
N LEU A 177 9.53 -28.71 -1.74
CA LEU A 177 8.32 -27.96 -1.42
C LEU A 177 7.49 -27.61 -2.66
N HIS A 178 7.92 -28.08 -3.85
CA HIS A 178 7.32 -27.73 -5.13
C HIS A 178 7.14 -26.21 -5.34
N VAL A 179 8.11 -25.43 -4.85
CA VAL A 179 8.17 -23.97 -5.05
C VAL A 179 9.17 -23.69 -6.15
N LEU A 180 8.75 -22.91 -7.16
CA LEU A 180 9.66 -22.48 -8.22
C LEU A 180 10.30 -21.13 -7.90
N PRO A 181 11.63 -21.06 -7.72
CA PRO A 181 12.31 -19.78 -7.59
C PRO A 181 12.37 -19.05 -8.94
N VAL A 182 12.38 -17.72 -8.90
CA VAL A 182 12.67 -16.90 -10.07
C VAL A 182 14.18 -16.92 -10.33
N LEU A 183 14.58 -17.55 -11.43
CA LEU A 183 15.96 -17.72 -11.84
C LEU A 183 16.27 -16.94 -13.11
N LEU A 184 17.46 -16.35 -13.16
CA LEU A 184 18.10 -15.84 -14.36
C LEU A 184 19.50 -16.46 -14.48
N VAL A 185 20.00 -16.60 -15.69
CA VAL A 185 21.38 -17.04 -15.91
C VAL A 185 22.18 -15.92 -16.53
N LEU A 186 23.26 -15.52 -15.88
CA LEU A 186 24.23 -14.58 -16.39
C LEU A 186 25.41 -15.36 -16.95
N LYS A 187 25.63 -15.25 -18.25
CA LYS A 187 26.88 -15.69 -18.88
C LYS A 187 27.86 -14.54 -18.85
N SER A 188 28.70 -14.49 -17.83
CA SER A 188 29.54 -13.31 -17.55
C SER A 188 30.48 -12.93 -18.70
N GLN A 189 31.01 -13.91 -19.43
CA GLN A 189 31.89 -13.68 -20.59
C GLN A 189 31.16 -13.13 -21.82
N GLU A 190 29.90 -13.56 -22.02
CA GLU A 190 29.05 -13.09 -23.12
C GLU A 190 28.32 -11.79 -22.76
N GLY A 191 28.31 -11.41 -21.48
CA GLY A 191 27.58 -10.24 -21.03
C GLY A 191 26.07 -10.39 -21.16
N LEU A 192 25.58 -11.63 -21.12
CA LEU A 192 24.25 -11.99 -21.56
C LEU A 192 23.45 -12.63 -20.43
N PHE A 193 22.28 -12.05 -20.15
CA PHE A 193 21.26 -12.70 -19.34
C PHE A 193 20.38 -13.61 -20.20
N CYS A 194 20.07 -14.80 -19.69
CA CYS A 194 19.13 -15.75 -20.26
C CYS A 194 17.96 -15.97 -19.29
N GLY A 195 16.76 -16.11 -19.86
CA GLY A 195 15.56 -16.47 -19.08
C GLY A 195 15.57 -17.95 -18.72
N VAL A 196 15.03 -18.29 -17.54
CA VAL A 196 14.83 -19.66 -17.09
C VAL A 196 13.34 -19.93 -17.03
N HIS A 197 12.86 -20.79 -17.92
CA HIS A 197 11.55 -21.39 -17.84
C HIS A 197 11.63 -22.73 -17.10
N HIS A 198 10.56 -23.12 -16.41
CA HIS A 198 10.48 -24.41 -15.74
C HIS A 198 9.63 -25.44 -16.51
N GLY A 199 9.09 -25.06 -17.68
CA GLY A 199 8.31 -25.93 -18.55
C GLY A 199 7.09 -26.54 -17.85
N ASP A 200 6.77 -27.79 -18.16
CA ASP A 200 5.63 -28.52 -17.60
C ASP A 200 5.69 -28.66 -16.08
N ILE A 201 6.89 -28.57 -15.46
CA ILE A 201 7.04 -28.60 -14.00
C ILE A 201 6.35 -27.39 -13.37
N ALA A 202 6.36 -26.22 -14.01
CA ALA A 202 5.64 -25.05 -13.50
C ALA A 202 4.13 -25.26 -13.47
N ILE A 203 3.60 -25.85 -14.53
CA ILE A 203 2.16 -26.13 -14.65
C ILE A 203 1.78 -27.20 -13.64
N LYS A 204 2.58 -28.28 -13.54
CA LYS A 204 2.38 -29.38 -12.59
C LYS A 204 2.37 -28.89 -11.14
N TRP A 205 3.42 -28.20 -10.70
CA TRP A 205 3.53 -27.74 -9.31
C TRP A 205 2.52 -26.64 -8.97
N HIS A 206 2.09 -25.83 -9.94
CA HIS A 206 0.99 -24.89 -9.72
C HIS A 206 -0.35 -25.61 -9.52
N ALA A 207 -0.63 -26.64 -10.34
CA ALA A 207 -1.85 -27.43 -10.28
C ALA A 207 -2.00 -28.18 -8.94
N GLU A 208 -0.89 -28.63 -8.32
CA GLU A 208 -0.92 -29.29 -7.00
C GLU A 208 -1.44 -28.41 -5.85
N GLY A 209 -1.45 -27.08 -6.01
CA GLY A 209 -1.97 -26.14 -5.02
C GLY A 209 -3.37 -25.61 -5.32
N ASP A 210 -3.95 -25.96 -6.47
CA ASP A 210 -5.22 -25.40 -6.96
C ASP A 210 -5.99 -26.46 -7.76
N LEU A 211 -6.94 -27.11 -7.07
CA LEU A 211 -7.75 -28.20 -7.63
C LEU A 211 -8.62 -27.75 -8.80
N ASP A 212 -9.19 -26.54 -8.71
CA ASP A 212 -10.05 -25.99 -9.76
C ASP A 212 -9.19 -25.72 -11.02
N PHE A 213 -8.01 -25.12 -10.86
CA PHE A 213 -7.07 -24.93 -11.95
C PHE A 213 -6.62 -26.25 -12.58
N ALA A 214 -6.31 -27.25 -11.75
CA ALA A 214 -5.89 -28.58 -12.22
C ALA A 214 -6.98 -29.23 -13.07
N GLN A 215 -8.24 -29.21 -12.62
CA GLN A 215 -9.37 -29.80 -13.33
C GLN A 215 -9.66 -29.09 -14.65
N ASP A 216 -9.62 -27.76 -14.65
CA ASP A 216 -10.00 -26.96 -15.81
C ASP A 216 -8.90 -26.90 -16.90
N ASN A 217 -7.63 -27.07 -16.52
CA ASN A 217 -6.50 -26.79 -17.43
C ASN A 217 -5.51 -27.96 -17.60
N CYS A 218 -5.53 -28.95 -16.70
CA CYS A 218 -4.48 -29.98 -16.65
C CYS A 218 -4.97 -31.41 -16.95
N SER A 219 -6.26 -31.62 -17.24
CA SER A 219 -6.86 -32.95 -17.44
C SER A 219 -6.18 -33.79 -18.52
N ASP A 220 -5.63 -33.13 -19.54
CA ASP A 220 -5.03 -33.78 -20.71
C ASP A 220 -3.55 -34.15 -20.48
N HIS A 221 -2.95 -33.77 -19.34
CA HIS A 221 -1.58 -34.09 -19.01
C HIS A 221 -1.44 -35.49 -18.41
N THR A 222 -0.40 -36.23 -18.81
CA THR A 222 -0.14 -37.60 -18.35
C THR A 222 0.12 -37.72 -16.84
N TRP A 223 0.56 -36.64 -16.20
CA TRP A 223 0.82 -36.56 -14.77
C TRP A 223 -0.39 -36.09 -13.94
N TYR A 224 -1.52 -35.76 -14.58
CA TYR A 224 -2.72 -35.26 -13.89
C TYR A 224 -3.20 -36.17 -12.74
N PRO A 225 -3.23 -37.52 -12.88
CA PRO A 225 -3.64 -38.39 -11.78
C PRO A 225 -2.76 -38.26 -10.53
N GLU A 226 -1.45 -38.06 -10.70
CA GLU A 226 -0.50 -37.88 -9.59
C GLU A 226 -0.75 -36.57 -8.84
N VAL A 227 -1.17 -35.51 -9.56
CA VAL A 227 -1.50 -34.20 -8.97
C VAL A 227 -2.77 -34.28 -8.13
N ILE A 228 -3.80 -34.99 -8.61
CA ILE A 228 -5.03 -35.21 -7.85
C ILE A 228 -4.75 -36.01 -6.57
N GLU A 229 -3.94 -37.08 -6.66
CA GLU A 229 -3.52 -37.87 -5.49
C GLU A 229 -2.74 -37.02 -4.48
N HIS A 230 -1.86 -36.14 -4.95
CA HIS A 230 -1.10 -35.22 -4.09
C HIS A 230 -1.99 -34.18 -3.39
N ILE A 231 -3.01 -33.63 -4.08
CA ILE A 231 -3.99 -32.70 -3.49
C ILE A 231 -4.81 -33.41 -2.41
N GLU A 232 -5.30 -34.61 -2.69
CA GLU A 232 -6.06 -35.42 -1.73
C GLU A 232 -5.23 -35.77 -0.48
N TYR A 233 -3.96 -36.13 -0.67
CA TYR A 233 -3.01 -36.35 0.42
C TYR A 233 -2.74 -35.07 1.24
N SER A 234 -2.55 -33.93 0.56
CA SER A 234 -2.24 -32.64 1.19
C SER A 234 -3.41 -32.07 1.99
N HIS A 235 -4.65 -32.25 1.52
CA HIS A 235 -5.87 -31.90 2.27
C HIS A 235 -6.03 -32.70 3.57
N GLY A 236 -5.43 -33.89 3.66
CA GLY A 236 -5.36 -34.68 4.90
C GLY A 236 -4.37 -34.16 5.94
N VAL A 237 -3.42 -33.28 5.55
CA VAL A 237 -2.27 -32.89 6.38
C VAL A 237 -2.23 -31.38 6.70
N ILE A 238 -2.82 -30.50 5.87
CA ILE A 238 -2.62 -29.05 5.98
C ILE A 238 -3.78 -28.37 6.72
N ALA A 239 -3.75 -28.47 8.05
CA ALA A 239 -4.43 -27.55 8.95
C ALA A 239 -3.38 -26.73 9.74
N GLN A 240 -2.46 -26.06 9.05
CA GLN A 240 -1.60 -24.97 9.58
C GLN A 240 -0.52 -24.62 8.54
N CYS A 241 -0.68 -23.51 7.81
CA CYS A 241 0.41 -22.60 7.41
C CYS A 241 -0.16 -21.44 6.57
N THR A 242 -0.19 -20.23 7.14
CA THR A 242 -0.55 -19.01 6.42
C THR A 242 0.71 -18.45 5.77
N ILE A 243 0.88 -18.67 4.46
CA ILE A 243 1.97 -18.07 3.69
C ILE A 243 1.71 -16.55 3.58
N GLY A 244 2.74 -15.77 3.91
CA GLY A 244 2.72 -14.31 3.96
C GLY A 244 2.40 -13.68 2.60
N CYS A 245 1.53 -12.68 2.60
CA CYS A 245 1.03 -12.04 1.40
C CYS A 245 2.10 -11.14 0.74
N ASN A 246 2.53 -11.52 -0.46
CA ASN A 246 3.35 -10.71 -1.36
C ASN A 246 2.47 -9.80 -2.20
N TYR A 247 2.37 -8.51 -1.84
CA TYR A 247 1.59 -7.53 -2.60
C TYR A 247 2.49 -6.76 -3.59
N PRO A 248 2.11 -6.68 -4.89
CA PRO A 248 2.86 -5.92 -5.89
C PRO A 248 2.81 -4.42 -5.61
N TYR A 249 3.87 -3.70 -6.01
CA TYR A 249 3.94 -2.23 -5.92
C TYR A 249 2.92 -1.56 -6.84
N ASP A 250 2.27 -0.49 -6.36
CA ASP A 250 1.44 0.38 -7.21
C ASP A 250 2.34 1.38 -7.94
N ILE A 251 2.73 1.01 -9.16
CA ILE A 251 3.68 1.74 -9.99
C ILE A 251 3.16 3.13 -10.38
N ALA A 252 1.83 3.31 -10.51
CA ALA A 252 1.24 4.58 -10.92
C ALA A 252 1.40 5.65 -9.84
N ILE A 253 1.29 5.27 -8.56
CA ILE A 253 1.54 6.17 -7.42
C ILE A 253 2.99 6.64 -7.44
N LEU A 254 3.93 5.70 -7.59
CA LEU A 254 5.34 6.01 -7.62
C LEU A 254 5.69 6.91 -8.82
N GLU A 255 5.07 6.68 -9.99
CA GLU A 255 5.26 7.48 -11.19
C GLU A 255 4.84 8.94 -11.00
N SER A 256 3.73 9.20 -10.30
CA SER A 256 3.24 10.57 -10.03
C SER A 256 4.19 11.43 -9.20
N GLY A 257 5.02 10.82 -8.34
CA GLY A 257 5.94 11.53 -7.45
C GLY A 257 7.38 11.66 -7.99
N LEU A 258 7.67 11.17 -9.20
CA LEU A 258 9.04 11.17 -9.73
C LEU A 258 9.52 12.59 -10.07
N ALA A 259 8.66 13.43 -10.66
CA ALA A 259 9.02 14.79 -11.05
C ALA A 259 9.40 15.64 -9.82
N ASP A 260 8.55 15.65 -8.79
CA ASP A 260 8.82 16.37 -7.55
C ASP A 260 10.13 15.89 -6.87
N GLN A 261 10.42 14.60 -6.98
CA GLN A 261 11.63 14.01 -6.41
C GLN A 261 12.89 14.37 -7.22
N GLU A 262 12.79 14.44 -8.54
CA GLU A 262 13.86 14.91 -9.42
C GLU A 262 14.21 16.36 -9.10
N ASP A 263 13.21 17.24 -9.02
CA ASP A 263 13.38 18.66 -8.67
C ASP A 263 14.03 18.83 -7.29
N ARG A 264 13.60 18.03 -6.31
CA ARG A 264 14.18 18.04 -4.96
C ARG A 264 15.65 17.62 -4.97
N LEU A 265 16.00 16.56 -5.69
CA LEU A 265 17.39 16.08 -5.77
C LEU A 265 18.28 17.08 -6.51
N GLN A 266 17.77 17.71 -7.57
CA GLN A 266 18.49 18.75 -8.31
C GLN A 266 18.74 19.98 -7.42
N THR A 267 17.72 20.42 -6.68
CA THR A 267 17.87 21.54 -5.72
C THR A 267 18.96 21.26 -4.68
N LEU A 268 19.01 20.02 -4.15
CA LEU A 268 20.03 19.61 -3.18
C LEU A 268 21.45 19.57 -3.79
N ALA A 269 21.57 19.20 -5.06
CA ALA A 269 22.84 19.23 -5.78
C ALA A 269 23.32 20.67 -6.03
N ASP A 270 22.41 21.58 -6.39
CA ASP A 270 22.73 22.98 -6.71
C ASP A 270 23.11 23.80 -5.47
N THR A 271 22.59 23.46 -4.29
CA THR A 271 22.86 24.15 -3.02
C THR A 271 24.06 23.59 -2.23
N GLY A 272 24.78 22.60 -2.75
CA GLY A 272 26.04 22.13 -2.17
C GLY A 272 25.92 21.54 -0.75
N GLY A 273 24.84 20.81 -0.47
CA GLY A 273 24.70 20.05 0.78
C GLY A 273 24.63 20.88 2.08
N LEU A 274 24.45 22.20 2.01
CA LEU A 274 24.21 23.03 3.19
C LEU A 274 22.73 23.11 3.53
N VAL A 275 22.21 22.06 4.17
CA VAL A 275 21.15 22.22 5.16
C VAL A 275 21.60 21.56 6.45
N ALA A 276 22.35 22.35 7.23
CA ALA A 276 22.41 22.18 8.67
C ALA A 276 21.02 22.47 9.26
N ASN A 277 20.63 21.63 10.22
CA ASN A 277 19.50 21.81 11.12
C ASN A 277 19.03 23.26 11.30
N SER A 278 17.82 23.53 10.84
CA SER A 278 17.04 24.73 11.17
C SER A 278 15.66 24.28 11.64
N GLY A 279 15.22 24.46 12.87
CA GLY A 279 15.84 24.96 14.09
C GLY A 279 14.91 24.62 15.25
N THR A 280 15.48 24.30 16.40
CA THR A 280 14.79 24.36 17.69
C THR A 280 14.50 25.83 17.99
N GLY A 281 13.24 26.23 17.83
CA GLY A 281 12.70 27.53 18.22
C GLY A 281 11.39 27.31 18.96
N THR A 282 11.49 27.40 20.28
CA THR A 282 10.42 27.56 21.29
C THR A 282 9.04 27.94 20.77
N TYR A 283 8.11 26.98 20.80
CA TYR A 283 6.67 27.21 20.94
C TYR A 283 6.09 26.07 21.78
N ASP A 284 6.51 26.04 23.05
CA ASP A 284 5.62 25.53 24.09
C ASP A 284 4.55 26.61 24.34
N GLU A 285 3.34 26.15 24.64
CA GLU A 285 2.09 26.91 24.78
C GLU A 285 1.32 27.23 23.47
N ILE A 286 0.81 26.17 22.83
CA ILE A 286 -0.63 25.82 22.78
C ILE A 286 -0.70 24.42 22.13
N GLN A 287 -0.38 23.41 22.93
CA GLN A 287 -0.75 22.02 22.65
C GLN A 287 -2.24 21.86 22.94
N ASP A 288 -3.12 22.17 21.98
CA ASP A 288 -4.44 21.52 21.96
C ASP A 288 -5.04 21.40 20.54
N ARG A 289 -5.33 20.14 20.15
CA ARG A 289 -6.37 19.67 19.20
C ARG A 289 -6.20 19.75 17.67
N ARG A 290 -5.13 19.17 17.12
CA ARG A 290 -5.25 18.39 15.87
C ARG A 290 -4.53 17.06 16.01
N ALA A 291 -5.26 16.01 16.40
CA ALA A 291 -4.72 14.66 16.32
C ALA A 291 -4.37 14.38 14.84
N LYS A 292 -3.08 14.22 14.56
CA LYS A 292 -2.57 13.91 13.22
C LYS A 292 -2.99 12.49 12.86
N ARG A 293 -3.48 12.25 11.63
CA ARG A 293 -3.75 10.89 11.13
C ARG A 293 -2.49 10.05 11.30
N ASN A 294 -2.65 8.77 11.63
CA ASN A 294 -1.56 7.80 11.66
C ASN A 294 -0.98 7.69 10.24
N PRO A 295 0.35 7.77 10.07
CA PRO A 295 1.00 7.63 8.78
C PRO A 295 0.56 6.35 8.04
N ILE A 296 0.22 6.51 6.78
CA ILE A 296 -0.07 5.39 5.87
C ILE A 296 1.26 4.75 5.48
N SER A 297 1.37 3.43 5.61
CA SER A 297 2.60 2.74 5.19
C SER A 297 2.78 2.83 3.67
N PRO A 298 4.01 2.69 3.13
CA PRO A 298 4.23 2.68 1.69
C PRO A 298 3.35 1.66 0.97
N GLN A 299 3.11 0.50 1.57
CA GLN A 299 2.29 -0.56 1.03
C GLN A 299 0.79 -0.28 1.24
N GLY A 300 0.41 0.53 2.23
CA GLY A 300 -0.95 0.98 2.49
C GLY A 300 -1.52 1.90 1.44
N LYS A 301 -0.70 2.73 0.78
CA LYS A 301 -1.15 3.76 -0.17
C LYS A 301 -2.06 3.18 -1.25
N VAL A 302 -3.23 3.78 -1.44
CA VAL A 302 -4.23 3.34 -2.42
C VAL A 302 -4.69 4.53 -3.27
N VAL A 303 -4.73 4.37 -4.59
CA VAL A 303 -5.31 5.39 -5.48
C VAL A 303 -6.81 5.46 -5.33
N LEU A 304 -7.37 6.67 -5.48
CA LEU A 304 -8.79 6.93 -5.29
C LEU A 304 -9.71 6.00 -6.11
N PRO A 305 -9.43 5.67 -7.39
CA PRO A 305 -10.29 4.74 -8.15
C PRO A 305 -10.33 3.33 -7.56
N THR A 306 -9.19 2.81 -7.10
CA THR A 306 -9.09 1.49 -6.45
C THR A 306 -9.81 1.49 -5.11
N LEU A 307 -9.62 2.55 -4.31
CA LEU A 307 -10.33 2.73 -3.06
C LEU A 307 -11.85 2.80 -3.31
N GLN A 308 -12.30 3.52 -4.34
CA GLN A 308 -13.71 3.59 -4.72
C GLN A 308 -14.27 2.22 -5.13
N ARG A 309 -13.56 1.44 -5.94
CA ARG A 309 -13.99 0.07 -6.28
C ARG A 309 -14.10 -0.82 -5.05
N ILE A 310 -13.11 -0.76 -4.15
CA ILE A 310 -13.16 -1.46 -2.86
C ILE A 310 -14.37 -0.99 -2.06
N LEU A 311 -14.61 0.32 -1.97
CA LEU A 311 -15.73 0.86 -1.20
C LEU A 311 -17.09 0.51 -1.80
N ASN A 312 -17.17 0.35 -3.12
CA ASN A 312 -18.39 -0.04 -3.83
C ASN A 312 -18.67 -1.55 -3.81
N SER A 313 -17.72 -2.37 -3.34
CA SER A 313 -17.91 -3.82 -3.33
C SER A 313 -19.06 -4.27 -2.43
N ILE A 314 -19.83 -5.26 -2.88
CA ILE A 314 -20.92 -5.85 -2.09
C ILE A 314 -20.32 -6.88 -1.13
N ASN A 315 -20.91 -7.05 0.05
CA ASN A 315 -20.53 -8.08 1.04
C ASN A 315 -19.06 -8.08 1.48
N MET A 316 -18.36 -6.95 1.40
CA MET A 316 -16.95 -6.84 1.78
C MET A 316 -16.00 -7.67 0.90
N ASP A 317 -16.44 -8.03 -0.29
CA ASP A 317 -15.69 -8.86 -1.23
C ASP A 317 -15.55 -8.13 -2.57
N PRO A 318 -14.44 -7.41 -2.79
CA PRO A 318 -14.16 -6.82 -4.10
C PRO A 318 -14.14 -7.87 -5.20
N GLU A 319 -14.67 -7.53 -6.39
CA GLU A 319 -14.74 -8.45 -7.53
C GLU A 319 -13.34 -8.80 -8.08
N LEU A 320 -12.43 -7.82 -8.07
CA LEU A 320 -11.06 -8.01 -8.52
C LEU A 320 -10.20 -8.61 -7.41
N VAL A 321 -9.43 -9.64 -7.74
CA VAL A 321 -8.49 -10.30 -6.81
C VAL A 321 -7.45 -9.30 -6.27
N SER A 322 -6.99 -8.36 -7.09
CA SER A 322 -6.09 -7.27 -6.68
C SER A 322 -6.74 -6.34 -5.64
N ASP A 323 -8.02 -6.01 -5.80
CA ASP A 323 -8.78 -5.17 -4.87
C ASP A 323 -9.07 -5.93 -3.56
N ARG A 324 -9.32 -7.25 -3.58
CA ARG A 324 -9.45 -8.11 -2.37
C ARG A 324 -8.18 -8.08 -1.53
N SER A 325 -7.05 -8.23 -2.21
CA SER A 325 -5.71 -8.18 -1.60
C SER A 325 -5.42 -6.82 -1.00
N LYS A 326 -5.70 -5.75 -1.74
CA LYS A 326 -5.55 -4.38 -1.22
C LYS A 326 -6.49 -4.11 -0.05
N PHE A 327 -7.73 -4.58 -0.11
CA PHE A 327 -8.69 -4.39 0.97
C PHE A 327 -8.26 -5.07 2.27
N ARG A 328 -7.69 -6.28 2.19
CA ARG A 328 -7.09 -6.96 3.36
C ARG A 328 -5.98 -6.12 3.99
N GLN A 329 -5.18 -5.46 3.18
CA GLN A 329 -4.11 -4.59 3.64
C GLN A 329 -4.62 -3.30 4.32
N LEU A 330 -5.59 -2.60 3.71
CA LEU A 330 -6.19 -1.40 4.32
C LEU A 330 -6.82 -1.72 5.68
N LYS A 331 -7.44 -2.91 5.80
CA LYS A 331 -7.94 -3.43 7.08
C LYS A 331 -6.81 -3.62 8.09
N ALA A 332 -5.72 -4.29 7.70
CA ALA A 332 -4.59 -4.52 8.60
C ALA A 332 -3.98 -3.22 9.12
N GLU A 333 -3.85 -2.19 8.28
CA GLU A 333 -3.34 -0.87 8.71
C GLU A 333 -4.26 -0.20 9.73
N ASN A 334 -5.56 -0.19 9.47
CA ASN A 334 -6.53 0.35 10.42
C ASN A 334 -6.49 -0.42 11.75
N LEU A 335 -6.41 -1.74 11.73
CA LEU A 335 -6.37 -2.56 12.95
C LEU A 335 -5.07 -2.29 13.75
N MET A 336 -3.93 -2.12 13.09
CA MET A 336 -2.68 -1.72 13.74
C MET A 336 -2.76 -0.30 14.33
N ALA A 337 -3.35 0.64 13.60
CA ALA A 337 -3.56 2.00 14.08
C ALA A 337 -4.49 2.02 15.31
N ILE A 338 -5.61 1.29 15.26
CA ILE A 338 -6.54 1.16 16.40
C ILE A 338 -5.80 0.60 17.62
N LYS A 339 -4.98 -0.44 17.44
CA LYS A 339 -4.17 -1.02 18.53
C LYS A 339 -3.17 -0.02 19.11
N ALA A 340 -2.52 0.79 18.27
CA ALA A 340 -1.61 1.85 18.72
C ALA A 340 -2.35 2.96 19.49
N TRP A 341 -3.51 3.40 18.97
CA TRP A 341 -4.36 4.41 19.61
C TRP A 341 -4.85 3.96 21.00
N LEU A 342 -5.31 2.71 21.12
CA LEU A 342 -5.76 2.14 22.40
C LEU A 342 -4.63 2.12 23.44
N ARG A 343 -3.39 1.82 23.02
CA ARG A 343 -2.21 1.82 23.89
C ARG A 343 -1.81 3.22 24.36
N GLN A 344 -2.02 4.24 23.53
CA GLN A 344 -1.55 5.60 23.80
C GLN A 344 -2.41 6.36 24.80
N ARG A 345 -3.70 6.02 24.97
CA ARG A 345 -4.63 6.98 25.57
C ARG A 345 -5.64 6.53 26.61
N HIS A 346 -5.74 5.24 26.98
CA HIS A 346 -6.87 4.84 27.85
C HIS A 346 -6.57 3.74 28.86
N THR A 347 -5.89 4.10 29.96
CA THR A 347 -5.91 3.33 31.22
C THR A 347 -7.12 3.66 32.12
N ALA A 348 -7.90 4.71 31.80
CA ALA A 348 -8.96 5.22 32.68
C ALA A 348 -10.38 4.67 32.40
N LEU A 349 -10.64 4.07 31.23
CA LEU A 349 -11.95 3.55 30.85
C LEU A 349 -11.89 2.02 30.69
N LYS A 350 -12.90 1.30 31.21
CA LYS A 350 -13.04 -0.15 30.98
C LYS A 350 -13.44 -0.41 29.52
N GLN A 351 -12.44 -0.58 28.67
CA GLN A 351 -12.60 -0.84 27.23
C GLN A 351 -12.74 -2.35 26.95
N PRO A 352 -13.41 -2.74 25.85
CA PRO A 352 -13.38 -4.11 25.35
C PRO A 352 -11.94 -4.52 25.00
N PRO A 353 -11.56 -5.79 25.22
CA PRO A 353 -10.26 -6.29 24.78
C PRO A 353 -10.15 -6.20 23.25
N PHE A 354 -8.99 -5.78 22.77
CA PHE A 354 -8.71 -5.67 21.35
C PHE A 354 -7.25 -6.08 21.07
N HIS A 355 -7.10 -7.25 20.44
CA HIS A 355 -5.82 -7.83 20.03
C HIS A 355 -5.52 -7.58 18.54
N GLY A 356 -6.51 -7.14 17.78
CA GLY A 356 -6.40 -6.80 16.35
C GLY A 356 -7.24 -7.70 15.45
N GLY A 357 -8.17 -8.48 16.00
CA GLY A 357 -9.07 -9.33 15.24
C GLY A 357 -10.24 -8.57 14.63
N LYS A 358 -10.74 -9.03 13.47
CA LYS A 358 -11.97 -8.50 12.85
C LYS A 358 -13.17 -8.63 13.77
N ASP A 359 -13.25 -9.73 14.52
CA ASP A 359 -14.37 -10.05 15.42
C ASP A 359 -14.41 -9.14 16.66
N GLU A 360 -13.29 -8.48 16.97
CA GLU A 360 -13.15 -7.55 18.10
C GLU A 360 -13.49 -6.10 17.71
N LEU A 361 -13.48 -5.78 16.40
CA LEU A 361 -13.77 -4.44 15.91
C LEU A 361 -15.22 -4.03 16.17
N ILE A 362 -16.19 -4.91 15.90
CA ILE A 362 -17.61 -4.58 16.07
C ILE A 362 -17.96 -4.31 17.55
N PRO A 363 -17.54 -5.14 18.53
CA PRO A 363 -17.70 -4.83 19.96
C PRO A 363 -17.07 -3.50 20.36
N LEU A 364 -15.85 -3.20 19.89
CA LEU A 364 -15.18 -1.93 20.16
C LEU A 364 -15.98 -0.74 19.62
N MET A 365 -16.42 -0.81 18.36
CA MET A 365 -17.19 0.26 17.73
C MET A 365 -18.56 0.46 18.39
N ARG A 366 -19.21 -0.61 18.85
CA ARG A 366 -20.44 -0.52 19.66
C ARG A 366 -20.18 0.21 20.98
N TRP A 367 -19.09 -0.10 21.68
CA TRP A 367 -18.70 0.61 22.90
C TRP A 367 -18.40 2.09 22.64
N LEU A 368 -17.75 2.41 21.52
CA LEU A 368 -17.42 3.78 21.10
C LEU A 368 -18.66 4.64 20.81
N THR A 369 -19.79 4.04 20.39
CA THR A 369 -21.04 4.82 20.22
C THR A 369 -21.54 5.45 21.53
N SER A 370 -21.22 4.85 22.68
CA SER A 370 -21.49 5.43 24.00
C SER A 370 -20.40 6.42 24.45
N HIS A 371 -19.26 6.48 23.75
CA HIS A 371 -18.10 7.31 24.04
C HIS A 371 -17.73 8.14 22.81
N ARG A 372 -18.66 9.01 22.38
CA ARG A 372 -18.62 9.69 21.08
C ARG A 372 -17.34 10.51 20.82
N ALA A 373 -16.80 11.17 21.83
CA ALA A 373 -15.51 11.88 21.71
C ALA A 373 -14.38 10.93 21.32
N GLU A 374 -14.39 9.70 21.84
CA GLU A 374 -13.41 8.67 21.50
C GLU A 374 -13.65 8.06 20.13
N MET A 375 -14.92 7.89 19.73
CA MET A 375 -15.29 7.49 18.36
C MET A 375 -14.72 8.48 17.33
N GLN A 376 -14.86 9.78 17.59
CA GLN A 376 -14.31 10.81 16.71
C GLN A 376 -12.78 10.86 16.75
N SER A 377 -12.18 10.64 17.93
CA SER A 377 -10.73 10.58 18.15
C SER A 377 -10.08 9.45 17.36
N ILE A 378 -10.64 8.24 17.43
CA ILE A 378 -10.10 7.07 16.74
C ILE A 378 -10.24 7.19 15.22
N LEU A 379 -11.38 7.69 14.73
CA LEU A 379 -11.61 7.86 13.29
C LEU A 379 -10.74 8.99 12.68
N ARG A 380 -10.41 10.00 13.48
CA ARG A 380 -9.40 11.00 13.09
C ARG A 380 -7.99 10.41 13.09
N TYR A 381 -7.73 9.40 13.92
CA TYR A 381 -6.42 8.78 14.04
C TYR A 381 -6.15 7.71 12.98
N VAL A 382 -7.11 6.87 12.61
CA VAL A 382 -6.88 5.79 11.64
C VAL A 382 -6.56 6.32 10.24
N PRO A 383 -5.76 5.58 9.44
CA PRO A 383 -5.37 5.99 8.10
C PRO A 383 -6.54 5.99 7.11
N TYR A 384 -7.45 5.00 7.20
CA TYR A 384 -8.57 4.80 6.26
C TYR A 384 -9.92 4.69 6.99
N PRO A 385 -10.46 5.78 7.57
CA PRO A 385 -11.71 5.73 8.33
C PRO A 385 -12.93 5.31 7.48
N GLU A 386 -12.94 5.56 6.17
CA GLU A 386 -13.91 5.06 5.20
C GLU A 386 -13.94 3.53 5.13
N VAL A 387 -12.77 2.87 5.26
CA VAL A 387 -12.67 1.41 5.33
C VAL A 387 -13.23 0.90 6.65
N VAL A 388 -13.01 1.61 7.76
CA VAL A 388 -13.63 1.29 9.06
C VAL A 388 -15.15 1.37 8.94
N ALA A 389 -15.67 2.45 8.37
CA ALA A 389 -17.10 2.66 8.19
C ALA A 389 -17.75 1.57 7.33
N LYS A 390 -17.09 1.18 6.24
CA LYS A 390 -17.52 0.08 5.37
C LYS A 390 -17.58 -1.27 6.11
N MET A 391 -16.74 -1.49 7.12
CA MET A 391 -16.73 -2.72 7.92
C MET A 391 -17.86 -2.79 8.96
N LEU A 392 -18.58 -1.69 9.22
CA LEU A 392 -19.64 -1.68 10.22
C LEU A 392 -20.93 -2.30 9.66
N PRO A 393 -21.67 -3.07 10.47
CA PRO A 393 -23.05 -3.41 10.15
C PRO A 393 -23.88 -2.14 9.92
N SER A 394 -24.81 -2.19 8.96
CA SER A 394 -25.66 -1.05 8.59
C SER A 394 -26.38 -0.46 9.79
N GLU A 395 -26.86 -1.30 10.71
CA GLU A 395 -27.57 -0.88 11.91
C GLU A 395 -26.68 -0.02 12.82
N LEU A 396 -25.41 -0.41 12.96
CA LEU A 396 -24.44 0.31 13.79
C LEU A 396 -24.02 1.63 13.14
N LEU A 397 -23.82 1.64 11.82
CA LEU A 397 -23.51 2.86 11.06
C LEU A 397 -24.64 3.89 11.15
N LEU A 398 -25.89 3.44 11.02
CA LEU A 398 -27.09 4.29 11.14
C LEU A 398 -27.27 4.80 12.57
N GLN A 399 -27.04 3.96 13.59
CA GLN A 399 -27.06 4.37 14.98
C GLN A 399 -26.03 5.45 15.26
N TRP A 400 -24.80 5.28 14.78
CA TRP A 400 -23.74 6.27 14.91
C TRP A 400 -24.10 7.59 14.21
N GLY A 401 -24.55 7.54 12.95
CA GLY A 401 -24.97 8.74 12.22
C GLY A 401 -26.14 9.49 12.88
N GLN A 402 -27.07 8.76 13.51
CA GLN A 402 -28.14 9.36 14.30
C GLN A 402 -27.59 10.13 15.53
N LEU A 403 -26.55 9.60 16.18
CA LEU A 403 -25.93 10.22 17.34
C LEU A 403 -25.12 11.47 16.97
N GLU A 404 -24.39 11.45 15.85
CA GLU A 404 -23.66 12.62 15.34
C GLU A 404 -24.64 13.73 14.90
N GLY A 405 -25.71 13.35 14.20
CA GLY A 405 -26.76 14.30 13.80
C GLY A 405 -27.42 14.97 15.02
N TYR A 406 -27.66 14.22 16.09
CA TYR A 406 -28.17 14.77 17.35
C TYR A 406 -27.18 15.77 17.99
N ASP A 407 -25.88 15.47 17.99
CA ASP A 407 -24.87 16.39 18.52
C ASP A 407 -24.80 17.70 17.74
N ILE A 408 -24.85 17.62 16.41
CA ILE A 408 -24.89 18.81 15.54
C ILE A 408 -26.13 19.64 15.85
N GLN A 409 -27.31 19.00 16.00
CA GLN A 409 -28.56 19.70 16.32
C GLN A 409 -28.48 20.40 17.68
N VAL A 410 -28.04 19.69 18.73
CA VAL A 410 -27.90 20.25 20.08
C VAL A 410 -26.86 21.36 20.12
N ALA A 411 -25.71 21.18 19.47
CA ALA A 411 -24.68 22.20 19.37
C ALA A 411 -25.19 23.46 18.65
N THR A 412 -25.95 23.29 17.57
CA THR A 412 -26.55 24.41 16.83
C THR A 412 -27.57 25.18 17.68
N ILE A 413 -28.46 24.46 18.37
CA ILE A 413 -29.44 25.07 19.28
C ILE A 413 -28.72 25.86 20.38
N ARG A 414 -27.63 25.30 20.94
CA ARG A 414 -26.82 25.91 21.99
C ARG A 414 -26.05 27.14 21.50
N ASN A 415 -25.35 27.06 20.37
CA ASN A 415 -24.50 28.14 19.86
C ASN A 415 -25.30 29.41 19.58
N LEU A 416 -26.48 29.28 18.98
CA LEU A 416 -27.35 30.43 18.72
C LEU A 416 -27.74 31.18 20.02
N ILE A 417 -27.65 30.56 21.22
CA ILE A 417 -28.06 31.22 22.48
C ILE A 417 -27.07 32.33 22.83
N LEU A 418 -25.82 32.16 22.40
CA LEU A 418 -24.69 33.03 22.72
C LEU A 418 -24.57 34.23 21.76
N HIS A 419 -25.24 34.21 20.60
CA HIS A 419 -25.18 35.29 19.63
C HIS A 419 -26.04 36.50 20.04
N GLU A 420 -25.48 37.71 19.98
CA GLU A 420 -26.16 38.94 20.36
C GLU A 420 -27.34 39.25 19.44
N ASP A 421 -27.17 39.05 18.13
CA ASP A 421 -28.13 39.39 17.06
C ASP A 421 -29.44 38.57 17.06
N VAL A 422 -29.51 37.51 17.88
CA VAL A 422 -30.69 36.64 17.89
C VAL A 422 -31.79 37.21 18.80
N PRO A 423 -33.04 37.36 18.30
CA PRO A 423 -34.15 37.91 19.07
C PRO A 423 -34.41 37.19 20.41
N ILE A 424 -34.84 37.94 21.43
CA ILE A 424 -35.09 37.41 22.79
C ILE A 424 -36.08 36.24 22.77
N ARG A 425 -37.20 36.37 22.04
CA ARG A 425 -38.20 35.29 21.89
C ARG A 425 -37.62 34.01 21.29
N ALA A 426 -36.68 34.14 20.34
CA ALA A 426 -35.98 33.01 19.76
C ALA A 426 -34.97 32.39 20.75
N LYS A 427 -34.29 33.19 21.58
CA LYS A 427 -33.40 32.72 22.65
C LYS A 427 -34.16 31.93 23.73
N GLU A 428 -35.31 32.43 24.18
CA GLU A 428 -36.16 31.75 25.17
C GLU A 428 -36.72 30.43 24.65
N TYR A 429 -37.25 30.43 23.42
CA TYR A 429 -37.73 29.21 22.77
C TYR A 429 -36.64 28.13 22.69
N ARG A 430 -35.41 28.52 22.34
CA ARG A 430 -34.27 27.60 22.24
C ARG A 430 -33.77 27.10 23.59
N ARG A 431 -33.78 27.92 24.64
CA ARG A 431 -33.46 27.45 26.02
C ARG A 431 -34.44 26.37 26.46
N SER A 432 -35.74 26.59 26.28
CA SER A 432 -36.79 25.61 26.58
C SER A 432 -36.61 24.31 25.76
N TRP A 433 -36.35 24.45 24.46
CA TRP A 433 -36.14 23.30 23.59
C TRP A 433 -34.87 22.51 23.94
N LEU A 434 -33.75 23.20 24.20
CA LEU A 434 -32.48 22.59 24.60
C LEU A 434 -32.65 21.74 25.86
N VAL A 435 -33.28 22.28 26.91
CA VAL A 435 -33.56 21.53 28.14
C VAL A 435 -34.41 20.29 27.85
N ALA A 436 -35.43 20.42 27.02
CA ALA A 436 -36.34 19.33 26.69
C ALA A 436 -35.70 18.23 25.83
N CYS A 437 -34.67 18.54 25.05
CA CYS A 437 -33.99 17.57 24.19
C CYS A 437 -32.63 17.10 24.73
N THR A 438 -32.28 17.44 25.97
CA THR A 438 -31.06 16.92 26.64
C THR A 438 -31.39 16.31 28.01
N THR A 439 -32.64 15.94 28.26
CA THR A 439 -33.11 15.52 29.58
C THR A 439 -32.58 14.14 29.98
N GLU A 440 -32.34 13.26 29.01
CA GLU A 440 -31.96 11.86 29.21
C GLU A 440 -30.64 11.54 28.49
N ALA A 441 -29.69 12.48 28.54
CA ALA A 441 -28.34 12.33 27.97
C ALA A 441 -28.31 11.87 26.50
N GLY A 442 -29.29 12.29 25.69
CA GLY A 442 -29.36 11.92 24.28
C GLY A 442 -30.10 10.62 24.00
N SER A 443 -31.08 10.25 24.83
CA SER A 443 -31.98 9.11 24.61
C SER A 443 -32.75 9.18 23.28
N ALA A 444 -33.45 8.11 22.90
CA ALA A 444 -34.26 8.11 21.68
C ALA A 444 -35.37 9.19 21.70
N ARG A 445 -35.84 9.60 22.89
CA ARG A 445 -36.78 10.71 23.05
C ARG A 445 -36.11 12.05 22.76
N ASP A 446 -34.95 12.30 23.38
CA ASP A 446 -34.15 13.50 23.17
C ASP A 446 -33.83 13.70 21.68
N ARG A 447 -33.39 12.62 21.00
CA ARG A 447 -33.07 12.64 19.56
C ARG A 447 -34.29 12.91 18.68
N ARG A 448 -35.47 12.41 19.05
CA ARG A 448 -36.74 12.72 18.34
C ARG A 448 -37.10 14.19 18.48
N LEU A 449 -36.91 14.77 19.66
CA LEU A 449 -37.21 16.18 19.92
C LEU A 449 -36.21 17.13 19.23
N ALA A 450 -34.93 16.77 19.17
CA ALA A 450 -33.91 17.58 18.52
C ALA A 450 -34.08 17.66 16.99
N LYS A 451 -34.56 16.58 16.35
CA LYS A 451 -34.76 16.51 14.89
C LYS A 451 -36.12 16.98 14.38
N ASP A 452 -37.02 17.43 15.27
CA ASP A 452 -38.42 17.77 14.94
C ASP A 452 -38.51 18.93 13.93
N PRO A 453 -38.97 18.70 12.68
CA PRO A 453 -39.03 19.72 11.65
C PRO A 453 -39.95 20.90 11.99
N GLN A 454 -40.99 20.68 12.78
CA GLN A 454 -41.90 21.76 13.17
C GLN A 454 -41.23 22.73 14.13
N ARG A 455 -40.31 22.23 14.97
CA ARG A 455 -39.53 23.07 15.87
C ARG A 455 -38.49 23.91 15.13
N TRP A 456 -37.82 23.32 14.13
CA TRP A 456 -36.91 24.06 13.25
C TRP A 456 -37.65 25.13 12.44
N LYS A 457 -38.80 24.81 11.86
CA LYS A 457 -39.65 25.77 11.15
C LYS A 457 -40.15 26.90 12.06
N ARG A 458 -40.53 26.57 13.30
CA ARG A 458 -40.92 27.58 14.30
C ARG A 458 -39.75 28.50 14.66
N LEU A 459 -38.54 27.96 14.77
CA LEU A 459 -37.34 28.78 15.01
C LEU A 459 -37.09 29.75 13.86
N GLN A 460 -37.19 29.31 12.61
CA GLN A 460 -37.08 30.18 11.43
C GLN A 460 -38.16 31.27 11.40
N GLY A 461 -39.37 30.97 11.84
CA GLY A 461 -40.43 31.99 11.99
C GLY A 461 -40.14 33.05 13.06
N LEU A 462 -39.27 32.75 14.04
CA LEU A 462 -38.84 33.68 15.09
C LEU A 462 -37.51 34.38 14.78
N TYR A 463 -36.71 33.79 13.90
CA TYR A 463 -35.40 34.27 13.45
C TYR A 463 -35.16 33.72 12.05
N ASP A 464 -35.42 34.55 11.04
CA ASP A 464 -35.44 34.19 9.62
C ASP A 464 -34.11 33.61 9.11
N VAL A 465 -32.98 34.08 9.63
CA VAL A 465 -31.64 33.56 9.29
C VAL A 465 -31.22 32.35 10.14
N ALA A 466 -32.13 31.75 10.92
CA ALA A 466 -31.81 30.55 11.69
C ALA A 466 -31.46 29.35 10.78
N PRO A 467 -30.41 28.58 11.09
CA PRO A 467 -30.12 27.34 10.39
C PRO A 467 -31.24 26.31 10.62
N ASP A 468 -31.55 25.54 9.57
CA ASP A 468 -32.42 24.37 9.66
C ASP A 468 -31.56 23.10 9.68
N CYS A 469 -31.60 22.39 10.80
CA CYS A 469 -30.94 21.09 10.96
C CYS A 469 -31.92 19.91 10.94
N ALA A 470 -33.17 20.14 10.52
CA ALA A 470 -34.11 19.06 10.22
C ALA A 470 -33.67 18.27 8.98
N ARG A 471 -34.16 17.04 8.87
CA ARG A 471 -34.00 16.25 7.65
C ARG A 471 -34.78 16.92 6.51
N PRO A 472 -34.15 17.22 5.36
CA PRO A 472 -34.85 17.80 4.22
C PRO A 472 -35.97 16.87 3.70
N PRO A 473 -37.07 17.45 3.18
CA PRO A 473 -38.11 16.67 2.51
C PRO A 473 -37.52 15.93 1.30
N GLY A 474 -37.93 14.68 1.07
CA GLY A 474 -37.46 13.84 -0.03
C GLY A 474 -36.20 13.01 0.23
N ILE A 475 -35.44 13.27 1.30
CA ILE A 475 -34.25 12.46 1.65
C ILE A 475 -34.66 11.31 2.58
N ARG A 476 -34.30 10.06 2.26
CA ARG A 476 -34.54 8.91 3.16
C ARG A 476 -33.82 9.09 4.51
N GLU A 477 -34.43 8.60 5.59
CA GLU A 477 -33.86 8.75 6.94
C GLU A 477 -32.48 8.09 7.07
N GLU A 478 -32.28 6.93 6.43
CA GLU A 478 -30.99 6.23 6.38
C GLU A 478 -29.89 7.11 5.73
N CYS A 479 -30.17 7.70 4.57
CA CYS A 479 -29.25 8.60 3.87
C CYS A 479 -28.92 9.83 4.72
N TRP A 480 -29.92 10.34 5.47
CA TRP A 480 -29.72 11.45 6.39
C TRP A 480 -28.76 11.10 7.53
N TYR A 481 -28.85 9.88 8.10
CA TYR A 481 -27.92 9.44 9.13
C TYR A 481 -26.51 9.20 8.58
N VAL A 482 -26.38 8.55 7.42
CA VAL A 482 -25.08 8.33 6.78
C VAL A 482 -24.37 9.66 6.49
N ARG A 483 -25.10 10.71 6.07
CA ARG A 483 -24.53 12.05 5.85
C ARG A 483 -23.74 12.56 7.06
N HIS A 484 -24.20 12.28 8.28
CA HIS A 484 -23.57 12.77 9.50
C HIS A 484 -22.35 11.96 9.92
N THR A 485 -22.09 10.81 9.31
CA THR A 485 -20.82 10.07 9.53
C THR A 485 -19.71 10.54 8.59
N LEU A 486 -20.06 11.10 7.43
CA LEU A 486 -19.12 11.57 6.39
C LEU A 486 -17.98 12.46 6.91
N PRO A 487 -18.22 13.46 7.78
CA PRO A 487 -17.14 14.32 8.29
C PRO A 487 -16.04 13.58 9.07
N HIS A 488 -16.32 12.35 9.50
CA HIS A 488 -15.41 11.52 10.27
C HIS A 488 -14.71 10.46 9.42
N VAL A 489 -15.18 10.24 8.19
CA VAL A 489 -14.72 9.14 7.32
C VAL A 489 -14.19 9.60 5.97
N VAL A 490 -14.28 10.89 5.65
CA VAL A 490 -13.75 11.49 4.43
C VAL A 490 -12.58 12.41 4.76
#